data_AF-A0A0D3HWU2-F1
#
_entry.id   AF-A0A0D3HWU2-F1
#
_cell.length_a   1.000
_cell.length_b   1.000
_cell.length_c   1.000
_cell.angle_alpha   90.00
_cell.angle_beta   90.00
_cell.angle_gamma   90.00
#
_symmetry.space_group_name_H-M   'P 1'
#
loop_
_entity.id
_entity.type
_entity.pdbx_description
1 polymer ?
#
loop_
_entity_poly.entity_id
_entity_poly.type
_entity_poly.pdbx_seq_one_letter_code
_entity_poly.pdbx_strand_id
1 'polypeptide(L)'
;MPESSSAPARHIPDELVEDIFASMPARSVLRCRCLSLAWAAALSSDAFVDHHLRLPNRRRHGPKLCIPPVSASADTINITMSL
;
A
#
# COMPACT_ATOMS: atom_id res chain seq x y z
N MET A 1 -21.90 -6.40 34.34
CA MET A 1 -21.08 -5.37 33.67
C MET A 1 -19.74 -6.02 33.38
N PRO A 2 -19.40 -6.34 32.12
CA PRO A 2 -18.11 -6.97 31.85
C PRO A 2 -17.01 -5.93 32.06
N GLU A 3 -16.04 -6.32 32.89
CA GLU A 3 -14.83 -5.58 33.19
C GLU A 3 -14.10 -5.31 31.87
N SER A 4 -13.96 -4.04 31.50
CA SER A 4 -13.10 -3.65 30.38
C SER A 4 -11.68 -4.08 30.72
N SER A 5 -11.25 -5.17 30.11
CA SER A 5 -9.86 -5.64 30.12
C SER A 5 -8.97 -4.50 29.63
N SER A 6 -8.46 -3.71 30.57
CA SER A 6 -7.49 -2.63 30.35
C SER A 6 -6.14 -3.29 30.06
N ALA A 7 -6.04 -4.00 28.95
CA ALA A 7 -4.76 -4.40 28.42
C ALA A 7 -3.97 -3.11 28.18
N PRO A 8 -2.71 -3.02 28.65
CA PRO A 8 -1.91 -1.81 28.47
C PRO A 8 -1.86 -1.50 26.97
N ALA A 9 -2.30 -0.30 26.60
CA ALA A 9 -2.22 0.17 25.23
C ALA A 9 -0.75 0.05 24.78
N ARG A 10 -0.49 -0.83 23.81
CA ARG A 10 0.85 -1.05 23.29
C ARG A 10 1.25 0.22 22.54
N HIS A 11 2.04 1.06 23.18
CA HIS A 11 2.55 2.29 22.58
C HIS A 11 3.65 1.96 21.58
N ILE A 12 3.47 2.38 20.34
CA ILE A 12 4.49 2.32 19.31
C ILE A 12 5.29 3.64 19.39
N PRO A 13 6.63 3.60 19.42
CA PRO A 13 7.48 4.80 19.33
C PRO A 13 7.21 5.58 18.04
N ASP A 14 7.27 6.92 18.12
CA ASP A 14 6.98 7.80 16.97
C ASP A 14 7.91 7.55 15.78
N GLU A 15 9.19 7.24 16.04
CA GLU A 15 10.18 6.88 15.00
C GLU A 15 9.71 5.68 14.15
N LEU A 16 9.13 4.66 14.78
CA LEU A 16 8.61 3.49 14.06
C LEU A 16 7.34 3.82 13.27
N VAL A 17 6.52 4.75 13.76
CA VAL A 17 5.34 5.23 13.05
C VAL A 17 5.76 5.98 11.77
N GLU A 18 6.79 6.82 11.86
CA GLU A 18 7.37 7.51 10.70
C GLU A 18 7.96 6.52 9.69
N ASP A 19 8.71 5.51 10.14
CA ASP A 19 9.24 4.44 9.28
C ASP A 19 8.12 3.67 8.55
N ILE A 20 7.01 3.37 9.25
CA ILE A 20 5.84 2.74 8.63
C ILE A 20 5.30 3.61 7.51
N PHE A 21 5.07 4.90 7.77
CA PHE A 21 4.57 5.82 6.75
C PHE A 21 5.58 6.04 5.61
N ALA A 22 6.87 6.05 5.90
CA ALA A 22 7.93 6.17 4.90
C ALA A 22 7.95 4.99 3.93
N SER A 23 7.61 3.78 4.40
CA SER A 23 7.52 2.58 3.57
C SER A 23 6.33 2.56 2.60
N MET A 24 5.34 3.43 2.83
CA MET A 24 4.11 3.48 2.04
C MET A 24 4.30 4.35 0.78
N PRO A 25 3.44 4.20 -0.24
CA PRO A 25 3.39 5.16 -1.34
C PRO A 25 2.92 6.54 -0.85
N ALA A 26 3.51 7.62 -1.36
CA ALA A 26 3.14 9.00 -1.02
C ALA A 26 1.63 9.29 -1.08
N ARG A 27 0.90 8.69 -2.03
CA ARG A 27 -0.56 8.82 -2.14
C ARG A 27 -1.31 8.28 -0.92
N SER A 28 -0.85 7.17 -0.35
CA SER A 28 -1.45 6.59 0.85
C SER A 28 -1.12 7.43 2.07
N VAL A 29 0.13 7.88 2.19
CA VAL A 29 0.58 8.76 3.27
C VAL A 29 -0.23 10.06 3.32
N LEU A 30 -0.53 10.64 2.15
CA LEU A 30 -1.33 11.86 2.07
C LEU A 30 -2.74 11.66 2.66
N ARG A 31 -3.33 10.46 2.53
CA ARG A 31 -4.62 10.12 3.15
C ARG A 31 -4.51 9.94 4.66
N CYS A 32 -3.36 9.51 5.18
CA CYS A 32 -3.16 9.36 6.63
C CYS A 32 -3.15 10.70 7.38
N ARG A 33 -2.88 11.82 6.70
CA ARG A 33 -2.90 13.16 7.30
C ARG A 33 -4.26 13.56 7.88
N CYS A 34 -5.37 13.04 7.36
CA CYS A 34 -6.70 13.38 7.91
C CYS A 34 -7.11 12.51 9.09
N LEU A 35 -6.31 11.51 9.48
CA LEU A 35 -6.65 10.59 10.57
C LEU A 35 -6.27 11.15 11.95
N SER A 36 -5.33 12.10 12.02
CA SER A 36 -4.84 12.69 13.26
C SER A 36 -4.11 14.00 13.00
N LEU A 37 -4.29 14.99 13.89
CA LEU A 37 -3.53 16.24 13.84
C LEU A 37 -2.02 16.01 14.05
N ALA A 38 -1.65 15.05 14.92
CA ALA A 38 -0.26 14.70 15.16
C ALA A 38 0.37 14.10 13.89
N TRP A 39 -0.35 13.23 13.19
CA TRP A 39 0.12 12.67 11.92
C TRP A 39 0.14 13.71 10.81
N ALA A 40 -0.83 14.64 10.78
CA ALA A 40 -0.77 15.75 9.83
C ALA A 40 0.51 16.58 10.01
N ALA A 41 0.92 16.85 11.25
CA ALA A 41 2.14 17.59 11.54
C ALA A 41 3.40 16.78 11.18
N ALA A 42 3.51 15.54 11.65
CA ALA A 42 4.67 14.67 11.39
C ALA A 42 4.90 14.44 9.88
N LEU A 43 3.83 14.12 9.13
CA LEU A 43 3.88 13.83 7.70
C LEU A 43 4.07 15.08 6.82
N SER A 44 3.90 16.28 7.38
CA SER A 44 4.17 17.55 6.67
C SER A 44 5.56 18.10 6.97
N SER A 45 6.33 17.44 7.84
CA SER A 45 7.68 17.89 8.19
C SER A 45 8.68 17.61 7.06
N ASP A 46 9.64 18.52 6.88
CA ASP A 46 10.73 18.34 5.90
C ASP A 46 11.57 17.10 6.22
N ALA A 47 11.73 16.77 7.50
CA ALA A 47 12.43 15.57 7.96
C ALA A 47 11.77 14.28 7.42
N PHE A 48 10.45 14.20 7.50
CA PHE A 48 9.69 13.07 6.94
C PHE A 48 9.80 13.03 5.41
N VAL A 49 9.70 14.17 4.73
CA VAL A 49 9.82 14.23 3.27
C VAL A 49 11.19 13.74 2.80
N ASP A 50 12.27 14.20 3.43
CA ASP A 50 13.63 13.75 3.13
C ASP A 50 13.84 12.26 3.42
N HIS A 51 13.26 11.77 4.52
CA HIS A 51 13.31 10.35 4.84
C HIS A 51 12.52 9.51 3.81
N HIS A 52 11.34 9.97 3.40
CA HIS A 52 10.49 9.33 2.39
C HIS A 52 11.13 9.32 0.98
N LEU A 53 11.88 10.37 0.62
CA LEU A 53 12.61 10.46 -0.65
C LEU A 53 13.86 9.57 -0.68
N ARG A 54 14.52 9.39 0.47
CA ARG A 54 15.70 8.53 0.61
C ARG A 54 15.36 7.05 0.57
N LEU A 55 14.14 6.66 0.94
CA LEU A 55 13.69 5.29 0.74
C LEU A 55 13.66 5.02 -0.77
N PRO A 56 14.43 4.04 -1.27
CA PRO A 56 14.35 3.66 -2.66
C PRO A 56 12.90 3.27 -2.88
N ASN A 57 12.20 4.00 -3.75
CA ASN A 57 10.78 3.81 -4.01
C ASN A 57 10.57 2.34 -4.40
N ARG A 58 10.31 1.48 -3.41
CA ARG A 58 10.29 0.01 -3.56
C ARG A 58 9.17 -0.44 -4.48
N ARG A 59 8.34 0.50 -4.95
CA ARG A 59 7.17 0.30 -5.80
C ARG A 59 7.28 0.99 -7.17
N ARG A 60 8.34 1.74 -7.49
CA ARG A 60 8.65 2.03 -8.91
C ARG A 60 9.03 0.77 -9.68
N HIS A 61 9.45 -0.26 -8.95
CA HIS A 61 9.49 -1.66 -9.39
C HIS A 61 8.33 -2.45 -8.75
N GLY A 62 7.11 -1.90 -8.78
CA GLY A 62 5.91 -2.67 -8.44
C GLY A 62 5.92 -4.00 -9.18
N PRO A 63 5.28 -5.06 -8.64
CA PRO A 63 5.27 -6.37 -9.28
C PRO A 63 4.87 -6.14 -10.74
N LYS A 64 5.78 -6.45 -11.68
CA LYS A 64 5.45 -6.41 -13.09
C LYS A 64 4.33 -7.43 -13.22
N LEU A 65 3.10 -6.93 -13.32
CA LEU A 65 1.95 -7.75 -13.65
C LEU A 65 2.19 -8.16 -15.09
N CYS A 66 2.93 -9.26 -15.27
CA CYS A 66 3.03 -9.92 -16.56
C CYS A 66 1.62 -10.42 -16.83
N ILE A 67 0.85 -9.65 -17.59
CA ILE A 67 -0.41 -10.13 -18.16
C ILE A 67 0.06 -11.03 -19.31
N PRO A 68 0.03 -12.37 -19.17
CA PRO A 68 0.31 -13.21 -20.32
C PRO A 68 -0.70 -12.86 -21.41
N PRO A 69 -0.29 -12.78 -22.69
CA PRO A 69 -1.26 -12.63 -23.76
C PRO A 69 -2.29 -13.74 -23.60
N VAL A 70 -3.57 -13.38 -23.61
CA VAL A 70 -4.63 -14.39 -23.69
C VAL A 70 -4.31 -15.20 -24.93
N SER A 71 -3.91 -16.45 -24.74
CA SER A 71 -3.68 -17.37 -25.84
C SER A 71 -5.01 -17.45 -26.57
N ALA A 72 -5.10 -16.79 -27.72
CA ALA A 72 -6.16 -17.00 -28.67
C ALA A 72 -5.97 -18.43 -29.18
N SER A 73 -6.54 -19.40 -28.46
CA SER A 73 -6.75 -20.74 -28.98
C SER A 73 -7.80 -20.59 -30.07
N ALA A 74 -7.32 -20.36 -31.28
CA ALA A 74 -8.09 -20.49 -32.49
C ALA A 74 -8.46 -21.97 -32.66
N ASP A 75 -9.52 -22.40 -31.97
CA ASP A 75 -10.19 -23.65 -32.29
C ASP A 75 -11.15 -23.38 -33.45
N THR A 76 -10.52 -23.32 -34.61
CA THR A 76 -11.11 -23.35 -35.94
C THR A 76 -11.82 -24.70 -36.15
N ILE A 77 -13.12 -24.59 -36.46
CA ILE A 77 -13.97 -25.57 -37.15
C ILE A 77 -14.38 -26.79 -36.34
N ASN A 78 -15.66 -26.82 -35.96
CA ASN A 78 -16.52 -28.02 -35.96
C ASN A 78 -18.00 -27.57 -35.98
N ILE A 79 -18.47 -27.04 -37.12
CA ILE A 79 -19.90 -27.07 -37.43
C ILE A 79 -20.08 -28.18 -38.46
N THR A 80 -20.36 -29.36 -37.93
CA THR A 80 -20.90 -30.52 -38.65
C THR A 80 -22.19 -30.12 -39.37
N MET A 81 -22.15 -29.95 -40.68
CA MET A 81 -23.27 -30.31 -41.56
C MET A 81 -23.03 -31.76 -42.01
N SER A 82 -23.75 -32.68 -41.40
CA SER A 82 -24.02 -34.00 -41.99
C SER A 82 -25.44 -33.95 -42.55
N LEU A 83 -25.50 -34.15 -43.87
CA LEU A 83 -26.61 -34.52 -44.77
C LEU A 83 -28.04 -34.57 -44.21
#